data_AF-A0A519RR22-F1
#
_entry.id   AF-A0A519RR22-F1
#
_cell.length_a   1.000
_cell.length_b   1.000
_cell.length_c   1.000
_cell.angle_alpha   90.00
_cell.angle_beta   90.00
_cell.angle_gamma   90.00
#
_symmetry.space_group_name_H-M   'P 1'
#
loop_
_entity.id
_entity.type
_entity.pdbx_description
1 polymer ?
#
loop_
_entity_poly.entity_id
_entity_poly.type
_entity_poly.pdbx_seq_one_letter_code
_entity_poly.pdbx_strand_id
1 'polypeptide(L)'
;RCSVLRRTSGVPVQVALGTVVTERVIDVIMLLLSSTLLLDFNTFWGFFNNALLGGRADTIARNPMPLIIAGIIALVLLAGAGYALFRNLEKLRQNKLFNKGIVFVKGLLAGVFSILKLKNKGAFLFHTLFTWSVYYLLDYLAFFCFPETYGLDMKAGLAVLTFGAFGMAAPVAGGIGPFHVLVQGVLVVYGISKEAGIAYALVVHGAQTLLVVLMGGISFVAVAAAEKRGIVEEAEAIAHEPLTSE
;
A
#
# COMPACT_ATOMS: atom_id res chain seq x y z
N ARG A 1 9.33 -4.92 8.25
CA ARG A 1 8.63 -6.15 7.79
C ARG A 1 9.54 -7.10 6.99
N CYS A 2 9.92 -6.81 5.73
CA CYS A 2 10.64 -7.79 4.87
C CYS A 2 11.99 -8.30 5.44
N SER A 3 12.77 -7.44 6.09
CA SER A 3 14.02 -7.86 6.76
C SER A 3 13.76 -8.81 7.94
N VAL A 4 12.75 -8.51 8.75
CA VAL A 4 12.32 -9.36 9.87
C VAL A 4 11.81 -10.71 9.36
N LEU A 5 11.04 -10.72 8.26
CA LEU A 5 10.53 -11.96 7.65
C LEU A 5 11.66 -12.86 7.10
N ARG A 6 12.74 -12.24 6.59
CA ARG A 6 13.94 -13.00 6.20
C ARG A 6 14.60 -13.66 7.41
N ARG A 7 14.71 -12.96 8.54
CA ARG A 7 15.33 -13.50 9.76
C ARG A 7 14.48 -14.58 10.43
N THR A 8 13.17 -14.38 10.48
CA THR A 8 12.24 -15.26 11.22
C THR A 8 11.73 -16.44 10.41
N SER A 9 11.58 -16.31 9.10
CA SER A 9 10.96 -17.34 8.25
C SER A 9 11.81 -17.73 7.04
N GLY A 10 13.04 -17.23 6.93
CA GLY A 10 13.96 -17.53 5.82
C GLY A 10 13.49 -17.01 4.46
N VAL A 11 12.40 -16.23 4.39
CA VAL A 11 11.83 -15.76 3.11
C VAL A 11 12.77 -14.72 2.49
N PRO A 12 13.22 -14.89 1.24
CA PRO A 12 14.07 -13.91 0.59
C PRO A 12 13.39 -12.54 0.50
N VAL A 13 14.13 -11.47 0.79
CA VAL A 13 13.58 -10.10 0.85
C VAL A 13 12.93 -9.69 -0.47
N GLN A 14 13.52 -10.06 -1.61
CA GLN A 14 12.98 -9.78 -2.93
C GLN A 14 11.61 -10.44 -3.16
N VAL A 15 11.39 -11.65 -2.64
CA VAL A 15 10.09 -12.35 -2.74
C VAL A 15 9.07 -11.65 -1.84
N ALA A 16 9.45 -11.36 -0.59
CA ALA A 16 8.58 -10.65 0.35
C ALA A 16 8.16 -9.26 -0.17
N LEU A 17 9.08 -8.52 -0.80
CA LEU A 17 8.77 -7.25 -1.46
C LEU A 17 7.77 -7.42 -2.61
N GLY A 18 7.92 -8.45 -3.43
CA GLY A 18 6.99 -8.75 -4.53
C GLY A 18 5.57 -8.98 -4.01
N THR A 19 5.43 -9.76 -2.94
CA THR A 19 4.13 -9.98 -2.30
C THR A 19 3.52 -8.70 -1.74
N VAL A 20 4.32 -7.84 -1.07
CA VAL A 20 3.83 -6.55 -0.56
C VAL A 20 3.34 -5.64 -1.68
N VAL A 21 4.05 -5.57 -2.81
CA VAL A 21 3.61 -4.78 -3.97
C VAL A 21 2.28 -5.32 -4.51
N THR A 22 2.16 -6.64 -4.65
CA THR A 22 0.92 -7.25 -5.15
C THR A 22 -0.26 -7.06 -4.21
N GLU A 23 -0.05 -7.18 -2.89
CA GLU A 23 -1.05 -6.82 -1.87
C GLU A 23 -1.57 -5.40 -2.14
N ARG A 24 -0.68 -4.42 -2.33
CA ARG A 24 -1.05 -3.01 -2.59
C ARG A 24 -1.77 -2.78 -3.91
N VAL A 25 -1.39 -3.48 -4.98
CA VAL A 25 -2.07 -3.36 -6.28
C VAL A 25 -3.51 -3.88 -6.18
N ILE A 26 -3.71 -5.02 -5.52
CA ILE A 26 -5.05 -5.58 -5.31
C ILE A 26 -5.90 -4.64 -4.46
N ASP A 27 -5.33 -4.10 -3.39
CA ASP A 27 -5.97 -3.12 -2.52
C ASP A 27 -6.45 -1.88 -3.31
N VAL A 28 -5.61 -1.31 -4.17
CA VAL A 28 -5.98 -0.16 -5.01
C VAL A 28 -7.09 -0.52 -6.01
N ILE A 29 -7.01 -1.68 -6.65
CA ILE A 29 -8.04 -2.14 -7.59
C ILE A 29 -9.39 -2.32 -6.86
N MET A 30 -9.39 -2.96 -5.69
CA MET A 30 -10.60 -3.16 -4.89
C MET A 30 -11.21 -1.84 -4.44
N LEU A 31 -10.38 -0.87 -4.01
CA LEU A 31 -10.84 0.46 -3.64
C LEU A 31 -11.43 1.23 -4.83
N LEU A 32 -10.80 1.15 -6.01
CA LEU A 32 -11.31 1.78 -7.23
C LEU A 32 -12.64 1.17 -7.68
N LEU A 33 -12.77 -0.16 -7.65
CA LEU A 33 -14.01 -0.84 -8.02
C LEU A 33 -15.14 -0.52 -7.03
N SER A 34 -14.84 -0.54 -5.74
CA SER A 34 -15.83 -0.27 -4.69
C SER A 34 -16.30 1.18 -4.71
N SER A 35 -15.38 2.13 -4.91
CA SER A 35 -15.70 3.56 -4.96
C SER A 35 -16.51 3.94 -6.20
N THR A 36 -16.15 3.41 -7.38
CA THR A 36 -16.91 3.68 -8.62
C THR A 36 -18.29 3.04 -8.63
N LEU A 37 -18.47 1.87 -8.01
CA LEU A 37 -19.76 1.19 -7.92
C LEU A 37 -20.71 1.82 -6.89
N LEU A 38 -20.17 2.29 -5.75
CA LEU A 38 -20.98 2.74 -4.60
C LEU A 38 -21.16 4.27 -4.51
N LEU A 39 -20.23 5.09 -5.04
CA LEU A 39 -20.36 6.55 -5.03
C LEU A 39 -21.12 7.11 -6.23
N ASP A 40 -21.51 6.28 -7.19
CA ASP A 40 -21.92 6.67 -8.55
C ASP A 40 -20.74 7.25 -9.36
N PHE A 41 -20.55 6.79 -10.60
CA PHE A 41 -19.39 7.14 -11.43
C PHE A 41 -19.22 8.65 -11.64
N ASN A 42 -20.32 9.37 -11.89
CA ASN A 42 -20.29 10.81 -12.15
C ASN A 42 -19.85 11.61 -10.91
N THR A 43 -20.31 11.18 -9.74
CA THR A 43 -19.96 11.77 -8.45
C THR A 43 -18.49 11.55 -8.16
N PHE A 44 -18.01 10.30 -8.26
CA PHE A 44 -16.59 9.96 -8.09
C PHE A 44 -15.69 10.77 -9.04
N TRP A 45 -16.05 10.83 -10.33
CA TRP A 45 -15.25 11.56 -11.32
C TRP A 45 -15.24 13.07 -11.07
N GLY A 46 -16.37 13.65 -10.64
CA GLY A 46 -16.45 15.04 -10.21
C GLY A 46 -15.52 15.34 -9.02
N PHE A 47 -15.52 14.49 -8.01
CA PHE A 47 -14.59 14.58 -6.88
C PHE A 47 -13.13 14.44 -7.33
N PHE A 48 -12.82 13.43 -8.15
CA PHE A 48 -11.48 13.15 -8.64
C PHE A 48 -10.91 14.34 -9.42
N ASN A 49 -11.70 14.91 -10.33
CA ASN A 49 -11.27 16.08 -11.09
C ASN A 49 -10.99 17.29 -10.18
N ASN A 50 -11.90 17.60 -9.26
CA ASN A 50 -11.78 18.78 -8.41
C ASN A 50 -10.68 18.65 -7.35
N ALA A 51 -10.58 17.49 -6.69
CA ALA A 51 -9.66 17.28 -5.57
C ALA A 51 -8.24 16.87 -6.02
N LEU A 52 -8.09 16.05 -7.07
CA LEU A 52 -6.78 15.55 -7.52
C LEU A 52 -6.24 16.29 -8.75
N LEU A 53 -7.10 16.70 -9.67
CA LEU A 53 -6.68 17.37 -10.92
C LEU A 53 -6.86 18.90 -10.88
N GLY A 54 -7.38 19.45 -9.78
CA GLY A 54 -7.62 20.89 -9.61
C GLY A 54 -8.57 21.47 -10.66
N GLY A 55 -9.56 20.68 -11.10
CA GLY A 55 -10.51 21.07 -12.16
C GLY A 55 -9.94 21.02 -13.58
N ARG A 56 -8.69 20.56 -13.77
CA ARG A 56 -8.02 20.52 -15.08
C ARG A 56 -8.33 19.26 -15.90
N ALA A 57 -9.19 18.36 -15.45
CA ALA A 57 -9.55 17.19 -16.27
C ALA A 57 -10.15 17.60 -17.61
N ASP A 58 -10.94 18.69 -17.67
CA ASP A 58 -11.47 19.19 -18.95
C ASP A 58 -10.36 19.72 -19.86
N THR A 59 -9.30 20.32 -19.30
CA THR A 59 -8.14 20.77 -20.08
C THR A 59 -7.32 19.58 -20.59
N ILE A 60 -7.16 18.54 -19.79
CA ILE A 60 -6.45 17.30 -20.14
C ILE A 60 -7.27 16.48 -21.15
N ALA A 61 -8.58 16.39 -20.98
CA ALA A 61 -9.49 15.68 -21.88
C ALA A 61 -9.63 16.38 -23.24
N ARG A 62 -9.60 17.72 -23.27
CA ARG A 62 -9.60 18.50 -24.52
C ARG A 62 -8.28 18.47 -25.27
N ASN A 63 -7.16 18.25 -24.59
CA ASN A 63 -5.85 18.09 -25.21
C ASN A 63 -5.11 16.88 -24.64
N PRO A 64 -5.43 15.65 -25.09
CA PRO A 64 -4.76 14.44 -24.62
C PRO A 64 -3.32 14.31 -25.13
N MET A 65 -2.87 15.20 -26.03
CA MET A 65 -1.56 15.12 -26.68
C MET A 65 -0.38 15.02 -25.71
N PRO A 66 -0.30 15.76 -24.59
CA PRO A 66 0.80 15.62 -23.64
C PRO A 66 0.86 14.24 -22.98
N LEU A 67 -0.29 13.65 -22.64
CA LEU A 67 -0.38 12.29 -22.08
C LEU A 67 0.00 11.23 -23.12
N ILE A 68 -0.47 11.38 -24.35
CA ILE A 68 -0.14 10.48 -25.46
C ILE A 68 1.37 10.54 -25.76
N ILE A 69 1.95 11.74 -25.83
CA ILE A 69 3.39 11.94 -26.04
C ILE A 69 4.19 11.33 -24.88
N ALA A 70 3.81 11.58 -23.63
CA ALA A 70 4.46 10.98 -22.47
C ALA A 70 4.39 9.44 -22.49
N GLY A 71 3.23 8.88 -22.86
CA GLY A 71 3.04 7.43 -23.02
C GLY A 71 3.90 6.84 -24.13
N ILE A 72 3.98 7.50 -25.29
CA ILE A 72 4.83 7.08 -26.41
C ILE A 72 6.32 7.16 -26.02
N ILE A 73 6.75 8.24 -25.37
CA ILE A 73 8.13 8.39 -24.88
C ILE A 73 8.46 7.25 -23.90
N ALA A 74 7.58 6.98 -22.93
CA ALA A 74 7.77 5.89 -21.98
C ALA A 74 7.86 4.53 -22.68
N LEU A 75 7.00 4.28 -23.67
CA LEU A 75 7.01 3.05 -24.45
C LEU A 75 8.30 2.89 -25.27
N VAL A 76 8.77 3.95 -25.94
CA VAL A 76 10.02 3.96 -26.71
C VAL A 76 11.22 3.75 -25.80
N LEU A 77 11.26 4.38 -24.63
CA LEU A 77 12.31 4.18 -23.63
C LEU A 77 12.31 2.74 -23.09
N LEU A 78 11.14 2.18 -22.80
CA LEU A 78 11.01 0.78 -22.36
C LEU A 78 11.43 -0.21 -23.44
N ALA A 79 11.00 0.01 -24.69
CA ALA A 79 11.37 -0.83 -25.83
C ALA A 79 12.87 -0.73 -26.15
N GLY A 80 13.45 0.47 -26.10
CA GLY A 80 14.88 0.71 -26.28
C GLY A 80 15.72 0.07 -25.18
N ALA A 81 15.30 0.21 -23.92
CA ALA A 81 15.93 -0.47 -22.80
C ALA A 81 15.83 -2.00 -22.94
N GLY A 82 14.68 -2.53 -23.35
CA GLY A 82 14.46 -3.95 -23.61
C GLY A 82 15.34 -4.48 -24.74
N TYR A 83 15.46 -3.75 -25.85
CA TYR A 83 16.32 -4.11 -26.98
C TYR A 83 17.80 -4.07 -26.62
N ALA A 84 18.26 -3.03 -25.91
CA ALA A 84 19.64 -2.91 -25.44
C ALA A 84 19.99 -4.04 -24.46
N LEU A 85 19.06 -4.40 -23.57
CA LEU A 85 19.18 -5.54 -22.66
C LEU A 85 19.33 -6.84 -23.43
N PHE A 86 18.46 -7.08 -24.44
CA PHE A 86 18.47 -8.28 -25.26
C PHE A 86 19.76 -8.44 -26.06
N ARG A 87 20.22 -7.36 -26.71
CA ARG A 87 21.43 -7.38 -27.55
C ARG A 87 22.70 -7.61 -26.73
N ASN A 88 22.76 -7.08 -25.51
CA ASN A 88 23.95 -7.16 -24.67
C ASN A 88 23.88 -8.26 -23.59
N LEU A 89 22.87 -9.15 -23.64
CA LEU A 89 22.62 -10.20 -22.64
C LEU A 89 23.85 -11.06 -22.34
N GLU A 90 24.63 -11.45 -23.35
CA GLU A 90 25.82 -12.28 -23.16
C GLU A 90 26.94 -11.55 -22.42
N LYS A 91 27.18 -10.27 -22.74
CA LYS A 91 28.18 -9.42 -22.04
C LYS A 91 27.71 -9.06 -20.63
N LEU A 92 26.42 -8.83 -20.47
CA LEU A 92 25.80 -8.50 -19.18
C LEU A 92 25.80 -9.70 -18.22
N ARG A 93 25.57 -10.93 -18.71
CA ARG A 93 25.62 -12.17 -17.89
C ARG A 93 26.99 -12.45 -17.27
N GLN A 94 28.07 -11.90 -17.81
CA GLN A 94 29.40 -12.02 -17.21
C GLN A 94 29.60 -11.07 -16.01
N ASN A 95 28.76 -10.04 -15.88
CA ASN A 95 28.81 -9.09 -14.78
C ASN A 95 28.08 -9.65 -13.54
N LYS A 96 28.81 -9.76 -12.42
CA LYS A 96 28.26 -10.18 -11.11
C LYS A 96 27.09 -9.29 -10.66
N LEU A 97 27.11 -7.99 -10.98
CA LEU A 97 26.05 -7.04 -10.62
C LEU A 97 24.75 -7.35 -11.37
N PHE A 98 24.85 -7.69 -12.67
CA PHE A 98 23.72 -8.02 -13.51
C PHE A 98 23.05 -9.32 -13.08
N ASN A 99 23.84 -10.35 -12.76
CA ASN A 99 23.29 -11.61 -12.25
C ASN A 99 22.57 -11.42 -10.90
N LYS A 100 23.10 -10.57 -10.02
CA LYS A 100 22.41 -10.20 -8.77
C LYS A 100 21.09 -9.47 -9.04
N GLY A 101 21.06 -8.57 -10.03
CA GLY A 101 19.86 -7.91 -10.51
C GLY A 101 18.81 -8.88 -11.07
N ILE A 102 19.22 -9.84 -11.90
CA ILE A 102 18.33 -10.89 -12.42
C ILE A 102 17.73 -11.72 -11.29
N VAL A 103 18.54 -12.16 -10.32
CA VAL A 103 18.04 -12.92 -9.16
C VAL A 103 17.03 -12.09 -8.36
N PHE A 104 17.30 -10.81 -8.18
CA PHE A 104 16.36 -9.89 -7.53
C PHE A 104 15.04 -9.78 -8.30
N VAL A 105 15.07 -9.51 -9.61
CA VAL A 105 13.86 -9.39 -10.45
C VAL A 105 13.08 -10.70 -10.49
N LYS A 106 13.76 -11.84 -10.67
CA LYS A 106 13.11 -13.17 -10.63
C LYS A 106 12.44 -13.42 -9.29
N GLY A 107 13.09 -13.09 -8.18
CA GLY A 107 12.51 -13.20 -6.85
C GLY A 107 11.32 -12.26 -6.65
N LEU A 108 11.40 -11.02 -7.13
CA LEU A 108 10.29 -10.06 -7.10
C LEU A 108 9.09 -10.60 -7.87
N LEU A 109 9.29 -11.05 -9.12
CA LEU A 109 8.23 -11.66 -9.93
C LEU A 109 7.67 -12.92 -9.27
N ALA A 110 8.51 -13.76 -8.67
CA ALA A 110 8.03 -14.92 -7.91
C ALA A 110 7.14 -14.52 -6.74
N GLY A 111 7.48 -13.43 -6.04
CA GLY A 111 6.62 -12.81 -5.01
C GLY A 111 5.31 -12.29 -5.60
N VAL A 112 5.35 -11.61 -6.75
CA VAL A 112 4.17 -11.08 -7.42
C VAL A 112 3.20 -12.19 -7.84
N PHE A 113 3.70 -13.24 -8.49
CA PHE A 113 2.89 -14.36 -8.93
C PHE A 113 2.55 -15.35 -7.81
N SER A 114 3.08 -15.17 -6.59
CA SER A 114 2.77 -16.05 -5.45
C SER A 114 1.28 -15.99 -5.07
N ILE A 115 0.62 -14.86 -5.29
CA ILE A 115 -0.81 -14.68 -4.99
C ILE A 115 -1.69 -15.67 -5.77
N LEU A 116 -1.28 -16.02 -7.00
CA LEU A 116 -2.02 -16.97 -7.84
C LEU A 116 -1.97 -18.39 -7.30
N LYS A 117 -0.93 -18.69 -6.50
CA LYS A 117 -0.66 -19.99 -5.87
C LYS A 117 -1.20 -20.08 -4.44
N LEU A 118 -1.98 -19.10 -3.97
CA LEU A 118 -2.60 -19.17 -2.65
C LEU A 118 -3.53 -20.39 -2.56
N LYS A 119 -3.32 -21.19 -1.51
CA LYS A 119 -4.14 -22.39 -1.21
C LYS A 119 -5.60 -22.02 -0.93
N ASN A 120 -5.83 -20.94 -0.16
CA ASN A 120 -7.17 -20.50 0.23
C ASN A 120 -7.41 -19.05 -0.23
N LYS A 121 -7.83 -18.91 -1.49
CA LYS A 121 -8.13 -17.61 -2.11
C LYS A 121 -9.36 -16.94 -1.46
N GLY A 122 -10.32 -17.72 -0.99
CA GLY A 122 -11.53 -17.20 -0.33
C GLY A 122 -11.21 -16.51 1.00
N ALA A 123 -10.40 -17.14 1.85
CA ALA A 123 -9.96 -16.53 3.11
C ALA A 123 -9.15 -15.25 2.86
N PHE A 124 -8.28 -15.23 1.85
CA PHE A 124 -7.55 -14.03 1.45
C PHE A 124 -8.51 -12.88 1.08
N LEU A 125 -9.47 -13.15 0.19
CA LEU A 125 -10.46 -12.14 -0.23
C LEU A 125 -11.31 -11.64 0.94
N PHE A 126 -11.73 -12.55 1.83
CA PHE A 126 -12.46 -12.19 3.05
C PHE A 126 -11.64 -11.23 3.93
N HIS A 127 -10.36 -11.52 4.19
CA HIS A 127 -9.51 -10.64 4.99
C HIS A 127 -9.28 -9.28 4.33
N THR A 128 -9.12 -9.23 3.01
CA THR A 128 -9.04 -7.97 2.26
C THR A 128 -10.31 -7.15 2.43
N LEU A 129 -11.49 -7.73 2.16
CA LEU A 129 -12.78 -7.06 2.32
C LEU A 129 -13.00 -6.60 3.76
N PHE A 130 -12.74 -7.47 4.74
CA PHE A 130 -12.85 -7.15 6.16
C PHE A 130 -11.99 -5.95 6.55
N THR A 131 -10.75 -5.90 6.08
CA THR A 131 -9.84 -4.77 6.35
C THR A 131 -10.40 -3.47 5.80
N TRP A 132 -10.91 -3.49 4.57
CA TRP A 132 -11.54 -2.31 3.96
C TRP A 132 -12.82 -1.89 4.67
N SER A 133 -13.67 -2.84 5.10
CA SER A 133 -14.86 -2.54 5.90
C SER A 133 -14.50 -1.92 7.24
N VAL A 134 -13.44 -2.39 7.91
CA VAL A 134 -12.97 -1.79 9.15
C VAL A 134 -12.46 -0.36 8.94
N TYR A 135 -11.68 -0.10 7.89
CA TYR A 135 -11.25 1.25 7.57
C TYR A 135 -12.41 2.18 7.22
N TYR A 136 -13.38 1.69 6.43
CA TYR A 136 -14.61 2.41 6.15
C TYR A 136 -15.36 2.78 7.43
N LEU A 137 -15.55 1.80 8.33
CA LEU A 137 -16.26 2.04 9.59
C LEU A 137 -15.49 3.00 10.49
N LEU A 138 -14.16 2.95 10.50
CA LEU A 138 -13.36 3.88 11.28
C LEU A 138 -13.56 5.32 10.79
N ASP A 139 -13.50 5.56 9.49
CA ASP A 139 -13.76 6.89 8.93
C ASP A 139 -15.22 7.32 9.17
N TYR A 140 -16.20 6.45 8.89
CA TYR A 140 -17.61 6.79 9.07
C TYR A 140 -17.97 7.05 10.54
N LEU A 141 -17.47 6.24 11.48
CA LEU A 141 -17.76 6.41 12.90
C LEU A 141 -17.05 7.64 13.47
N ALA A 142 -15.90 8.04 12.92
CA ALA A 142 -15.20 9.25 13.33
C ALA A 142 -16.00 10.53 13.05
N PHE A 143 -16.96 10.51 12.11
CA PHE A 143 -17.86 11.65 11.91
C PHE A 143 -18.68 11.98 13.15
N PHE A 144 -19.05 10.98 13.94
CA PHE A 144 -19.82 11.21 15.17
C PHE A 144 -19.00 11.83 16.30
N CYS A 145 -17.68 11.98 16.13
CA CYS A 145 -16.82 12.66 17.09
C CYS A 145 -16.83 14.19 16.97
N PHE A 146 -17.34 14.75 15.87
CA PHE A 146 -17.33 16.19 15.63
C PHE A 146 -18.73 16.70 15.29
N PRO A 147 -19.19 17.82 15.89
CA PRO A 147 -20.49 18.42 15.57
C PRO A 147 -20.66 18.74 14.08
N GLU A 148 -19.58 19.15 13.41
CA GLU A 148 -19.59 19.57 12.02
C GLU A 148 -19.77 18.41 11.05
N THR A 149 -19.23 17.23 11.36
CA THR A 149 -19.31 16.04 10.49
C THR A 149 -20.41 15.06 10.89
N TYR A 150 -21.05 15.23 12.05
CA TYR A 150 -22.07 14.32 12.59
C TYR A 150 -23.21 13.98 11.62
N GLY A 151 -23.61 14.94 10.78
CA GLY A 151 -24.71 14.78 9.81
C GLY A 151 -24.31 14.10 8.49
N LEU A 152 -23.05 13.73 8.31
CA LEU A 152 -22.56 13.14 7.07
C LEU A 152 -23.05 11.70 6.89
N ASP A 153 -23.40 11.37 5.65
CA ASP A 153 -23.96 10.07 5.31
C ASP A 153 -22.87 9.03 5.01
N MET A 154 -23.32 7.81 4.76
CA MET A 154 -22.45 6.68 4.42
C MET A 154 -21.65 6.91 3.12
N LYS A 155 -22.18 7.70 2.18
CA LYS A 155 -21.48 8.05 0.93
C LYS A 155 -20.30 8.98 1.22
N ALA A 156 -20.47 9.97 2.10
CA ALA A 156 -19.37 10.82 2.55
C ALA A 156 -18.24 10.01 3.19
N GLY A 157 -18.58 9.02 4.02
CA GLY A 157 -17.59 8.11 4.63
C GLY A 157 -16.80 7.34 3.59
N LEU A 158 -17.48 6.88 2.53
CA LEU A 158 -16.83 6.13 1.46
C LEU A 158 -15.93 7.02 0.60
N ALA A 159 -16.35 8.27 0.35
CA ALA A 159 -15.52 9.26 -0.32
C ALA A 159 -14.26 9.58 0.50
N VAL A 160 -14.40 9.79 1.82
CA VAL A 160 -13.26 10.01 2.73
C VAL A 160 -12.29 8.83 2.70
N LEU A 161 -12.79 7.59 2.81
CA LEU A 161 -11.95 6.39 2.70
C LEU A 161 -11.19 6.35 1.36
N THR A 162 -11.90 6.60 0.26
CA THR A 162 -11.36 6.50 -1.09
C THR A 162 -10.24 7.50 -1.34
N PHE A 163 -10.50 8.78 -1.06
CA PHE A 163 -9.53 9.85 -1.29
C PHE A 163 -8.45 9.89 -0.22
N GLY A 164 -8.77 9.50 1.02
CA GLY A 164 -7.79 9.25 2.08
C GLY A 164 -6.81 8.15 1.68
N ALA A 165 -7.29 7.03 1.13
CA ALA A 165 -6.42 5.96 0.63
C ALA A 165 -5.50 6.42 -0.51
N PHE A 166 -5.96 7.27 -1.43
CA PHE A 166 -5.07 7.90 -2.42
C PHE A 166 -4.00 8.78 -1.77
N GLY A 167 -4.36 9.53 -0.73
CA GLY A 167 -3.40 10.32 0.05
C GLY A 167 -2.36 9.45 0.75
N MET A 168 -2.76 8.31 1.30
CA MET A 168 -1.84 7.32 1.90
C MET A 168 -0.96 6.62 0.87
N ALA A 169 -1.43 6.48 -0.37
CA ALA A 169 -0.69 5.89 -1.47
C ALA A 169 0.36 6.85 -2.09
N ALA A 170 0.28 8.15 -1.78
CA ALA A 170 1.28 9.11 -2.23
C ALA A 170 2.69 8.71 -1.73
N PRO A 171 3.76 8.98 -2.50
CA PRO A 171 5.13 8.57 -2.15
C PRO A 171 5.75 9.49 -1.08
N VAL A 172 5.03 9.67 0.03
CA VAL A 172 5.41 10.47 1.20
C VAL A 172 5.32 9.59 2.44
N ALA A 173 6.24 9.77 3.38
CA ALA A 173 6.29 8.96 4.60
C ALA A 173 4.96 9.01 5.36
N GLY A 174 4.28 7.86 5.46
CA GLY A 174 3.01 7.74 6.18
C GLY A 174 1.83 8.52 5.59
N GLY A 175 1.94 9.02 4.35
CA GLY A 175 0.86 9.77 3.69
C GLY A 175 0.57 11.15 4.31
N ILE A 176 1.42 11.63 5.22
CA ILE A 176 1.24 12.92 5.90
C ILE A 176 1.29 14.08 4.89
N GLY A 177 0.32 15.00 4.97
CA GLY A 177 0.12 16.03 3.95
C GLY A 177 -0.92 15.62 2.90
N PRO A 178 -0.61 14.74 1.92
CA PRO A 178 -1.56 14.32 0.89
C PRO A 178 -2.86 13.74 1.44
N PHE A 179 -2.81 12.91 2.48
CA PHE A 179 -4.01 12.42 3.19
C PHE A 179 -4.88 13.58 3.67
N HIS A 180 -4.27 14.55 4.36
CA HIS A 180 -4.97 15.66 4.98
C HIS A 180 -5.63 16.57 3.94
N VAL A 181 -4.90 16.88 2.87
CA VAL A 181 -5.40 17.72 1.78
C VAL A 181 -6.58 17.05 1.07
N LEU A 182 -6.48 15.74 0.79
CA LEU A 182 -7.53 15.03 0.07
C LEU A 182 -8.78 14.80 0.92
N VAL A 183 -8.63 14.42 2.20
CA VAL A 183 -9.76 14.27 3.12
C VAL A 183 -10.44 15.62 3.39
N GLN A 184 -9.66 16.68 3.64
CA GLN A 184 -10.20 18.03 3.76
C GLN A 184 -10.96 18.44 2.49
N GLY A 185 -10.38 18.20 1.31
CA GLY A 185 -11.00 18.52 0.03
C GLY A 185 -12.34 17.82 -0.17
N VAL A 186 -12.44 16.54 0.18
CA VAL A 186 -13.71 15.79 0.14
C VAL A 186 -14.72 16.39 1.10
N LEU A 187 -14.35 16.63 2.37
CA LEU A 187 -15.27 17.17 3.36
C LEU A 187 -15.79 18.56 2.99
N VAL A 188 -14.96 19.40 2.36
CA VAL A 188 -15.39 20.71 1.84
C VAL A 188 -16.49 20.57 0.80
N VAL A 189 -16.40 19.59 -0.09
CA VAL A 189 -17.45 19.35 -1.09
C VAL A 189 -18.74 18.84 -0.43
N TYR A 190 -18.64 18.13 0.69
CA TYR A 190 -19.78 17.77 1.53
C TYR A 190 -20.29 18.91 2.43
N GLY A 191 -19.80 20.15 2.24
CA GLY A 191 -20.27 21.35 2.94
C GLY A 191 -19.59 21.63 4.28
N ILE A 192 -18.53 20.90 4.62
CA ILE A 192 -17.76 21.12 5.85
C ILE A 192 -16.76 22.25 5.65
N SER A 193 -16.55 23.09 6.67
CA SER A 193 -15.51 24.13 6.60
C SER A 193 -14.11 23.52 6.42
N LYS A 194 -13.19 24.28 5.83
CA LYS A 194 -11.80 23.83 5.67
C LYS A 194 -11.16 23.52 7.02
N GLU A 195 -11.46 24.34 8.03
CA GLU A 195 -10.94 24.25 9.39
C GLU A 195 -11.45 22.98 10.09
N ALA A 196 -12.75 22.67 9.97
CA ALA A 196 -13.31 21.44 10.53
C ALA A 196 -12.82 20.20 9.77
N GLY A 197 -12.72 20.27 8.43
CA GLY A 197 -12.23 19.18 7.61
C GLY A 197 -10.77 18.80 7.90
N ILE A 198 -9.91 19.79 8.12
CA ILE A 198 -8.51 19.52 8.50
C ILE A 198 -8.39 19.00 9.93
N ALA A 199 -9.21 19.49 10.86
CA ALA A 199 -9.25 19.00 12.23
C ALA A 199 -9.67 17.53 12.27
N TYR A 200 -10.73 17.16 11.54
CA TYR A 200 -11.15 15.78 11.35
C TYR A 200 -10.02 14.91 10.80
N ALA A 201 -9.39 15.33 9.69
CA ALA A 201 -8.33 14.55 9.04
C ALA A 201 -7.14 14.32 9.97
N LEU A 202 -6.74 15.34 10.74
CA LEU A 202 -5.65 15.25 11.70
C LEU A 202 -5.94 14.25 12.82
N VAL A 203 -7.15 14.27 13.37
CA VAL A 203 -7.53 13.34 14.46
C VAL A 203 -7.61 11.91 13.96
N VAL A 204 -8.24 11.67 12.81
CA VAL A 204 -8.36 10.33 12.23
C VAL A 204 -6.99 9.77 11.85
N HIS A 205 -6.18 10.51 11.09
CA HIS A 205 -4.84 10.07 10.70
C HIS A 205 -3.92 9.88 11.90
N GLY A 206 -3.99 10.80 12.86
CA GLY A 206 -3.23 10.75 14.10
C GLY A 206 -3.57 9.53 14.94
N ALA A 207 -4.85 9.24 15.13
CA ALA A 207 -5.32 8.07 15.88
C ALA A 207 -4.91 6.75 15.18
N GLN A 208 -5.09 6.65 13.87
CA GLN A 208 -4.65 5.50 13.09
C GLN A 208 -3.13 5.30 13.16
N THR A 209 -2.37 6.38 13.01
CA THR A 209 -0.90 6.35 13.07
C THR A 209 -0.43 5.91 14.45
N LEU A 210 -1.02 6.45 15.52
CA LEU A 210 -0.71 6.07 16.88
C LEU A 210 -0.97 4.58 17.11
N LEU A 211 -2.13 4.06 16.67
CA LEU A 211 -2.45 2.65 16.77
C LEU A 211 -1.43 1.77 16.05
N VAL A 212 -1.06 2.14 14.81
CA VAL A 212 -0.06 1.41 14.01
C VAL A 212 1.30 1.41 14.70
N VAL A 213 1.72 2.55 15.27
CA VAL A 213 2.99 2.65 16.00
C VAL A 213 2.98 1.78 17.26
N LEU A 214 1.89 1.81 18.04
CA LEU A 214 1.75 1.01 19.26
C LEU A 214 1.74 -0.49 18.94
N MET A 215 0.87 -0.93 18.04
CA MET A 215 0.77 -2.34 17.65
C MET A 215 2.05 -2.84 16.96
N GLY A 216 2.66 -2.00 16.13
CA GLY A 216 3.95 -2.29 15.50
C GLY A 216 5.07 -2.43 16.53
N GLY A 217 5.09 -1.57 17.55
CA GLY A 217 6.02 -1.64 18.67
C GLY A 217 5.85 -2.92 19.49
N ILE A 218 4.62 -3.27 19.86
CA ILE A 218 4.30 -4.51 20.57
C ILE A 218 4.74 -5.73 19.75
N SER A 219 4.42 -5.77 18.46
CA SER A 219 4.82 -6.87 17.57
C SER A 219 6.33 -7.00 17.47
N PHE A 220 7.06 -5.88 17.38
CA PHE A 220 8.51 -5.88 17.32
C PHE A 220 9.14 -6.45 18.59
N VAL A 221 8.66 -6.02 19.77
CA VAL A 221 9.13 -6.54 21.07
C VAL A 221 8.82 -8.02 21.20
N ALA A 222 7.61 -8.46 20.82
CA ALA A 222 7.21 -9.86 20.88
C ALA A 222 8.09 -10.75 19.99
N VAL A 223 8.39 -10.33 18.76
CA VAL A 223 9.27 -11.06 17.84
C VAL A 223 10.70 -11.12 18.37
N ALA A 224 11.24 -10.00 18.86
CA ALA A 224 12.59 -9.95 19.42
C ALA A 224 12.73 -10.84 20.67
N ALA A 225 11.70 -10.88 21.52
CA ALA A 225 11.68 -11.74 22.70
C ALA A 225 11.60 -13.23 22.33
N ALA A 226 10.82 -13.59 21.29
CA ALA A 226 10.73 -14.96 20.79
C ALA A 226 12.05 -15.45 20.17
N GLU A 227 12.72 -14.60 19.37
CA GLU A 227 14.04 -14.90 18.77
C GLU A 227 15.09 -15.17 19.86
N LYS A 228 15.11 -14.36 20.93
CA LYS A 228 16.00 -14.57 22.08
C LYS A 228 15.74 -15.90 22.78
N ARG A 229 14.48 -16.30 22.95
CA ARG A 229 14.12 -17.59 23.59
C ARG A 229 14.61 -18.79 22.76
N GLY A 230 14.42 -18.76 21.44
CA GLY A 230 14.89 -19.84 20.56
C GLY A 230 16.41 -20.02 20.60
N ILE A 231 17.18 -18.92 20.63
CA ILE A 231 18.64 -18.97 20.75
C ILE A 231 19.08 -19.57 22.10
N VAL A 232 18.36 -19.25 23.18
CA VAL A 232 18.66 -19.80 24.52
C VAL A 232 18.34 -21.29 24.60
N GLU A 233 17.19 -21.72 24.08
CA GLU A 233 16.83 -23.16 24.01
C GLU A 233 17.83 -23.96 23.17
N GLU A 234 18.27 -23.43 22.02
CA GLU A 234 19.28 -24.07 21.17
C GLU A 234 20.65 -24.15 21.87
N ALA A 235 21.05 -23.11 22.60
CA ALA A 235 22.29 -23.11 23.39
C ALA A 235 22.23 -24.10 24.57
N GLU A 236 21.10 -24.20 25.28
CA GLU A 236 20.88 -25.18 26.34
C GLU A 236 20.86 -26.61 25.79
N ALA A 237 20.24 -26.84 24.63
CA ALA A 237 20.23 -28.14 23.96
C ALA A 237 21.65 -28.61 23.59
N ILE A 238 22.49 -27.72 23.05
CA ILE A 238 23.91 -28.02 22.74
C ILE A 238 24.72 -28.25 24.03
N ALA A 239 24.44 -27.49 25.10
CA ALA A 239 25.14 -27.66 26.37
C ALA A 239 24.79 -28.98 27.10
N HIS A 240 23.63 -29.56 26.81
CA HIS A 240 23.17 -30.82 27.37
C HIS A 240 23.35 -32.03 26.43
N GLU A 241 23.91 -31.82 25.24
CA GLU A 241 24.30 -32.92 24.36
C GLU A 241 25.46 -33.68 25.03
N PRO A 242 25.28 -34.98 25.39
CA PRO A 242 26.36 -35.72 26.02
C PRO A 242 27.52 -35.80 25.04
N LEU A 243 28.71 -35.39 25.48
CA LEU A 243 29.96 -35.60 24.76
C LEU A 243 30.08 -37.10 24.46
N THR A 244 29.64 -37.54 23.29
CA THR A 244 29.98 -38.87 22.80
C THR A 244 31.49 -38.84 22.57
N SER A 245 32.20 -39.39 23.54
CA SER A 245 33.58 -39.82 23.38
C SER A 245 33.61 -40.88 22.29
N GLU A 246 34.51 -40.64 21.32
CA GLU A 246 35.01 -41.55 20.28
C GLU A 246 34.21 -41.66 18.97
#